data_AF-A0A7V9TK39-F1
#
_entry.id   AF-A0A7V9TK39-F1
#
_cell.length_a   1.000
_cell.length_b   1.000
_cell.length_c   1.000
_cell.angle_alpha   90.00
_cell.angle_beta   90.00
_cell.angle_gamma   90.00
#
_symmetry.space_group_name_H-M   'P 1'
#
loop_
_entity.id
_entity.type
_entity.pdbx_description
1 polymer ?
#
loop_
_entity_poly.entity_id
_entity_poly.type
_entity_poly.pdbx_seq_one_letter_code
_entity_poly.pdbx_strand_id
1 'polypeptide(L)'
;MSPADTAGFRHFHEQLDQLKQRLLDMSERAESLVDMSVEALLQRDAGKADAVIEADSELDSLEVEVEGLAVSLLALQQPMARDLRFIISAIKISSDLERVGDHAVNIAQSTQRLVAMRSDITPDPEVEDMARRARHMLGDALDAFVRGDGVLGRDVVKRDDQVDALHDSLFRILLTHMLEDQTNISAALELFLVSRNLERVADLATNIAEDAVYLAEGKTIKHRLEDRPVAATA
;
A
#
# COMPACT_ATOMS: atom_id res chain seq x y z
N MET A 1 23.10 25.64 -25.64
CA MET A 1 23.02 24.22 -25.25
C MET A 1 23.76 23.42 -26.29
N SER A 2 24.77 22.64 -25.90
CA SER A 2 25.55 21.80 -26.80
C SER A 2 24.72 20.59 -27.30
N PRO A 3 25.00 20.00 -28.47
CA PRO A 3 24.38 18.74 -28.90
C PRO A 3 24.53 17.62 -27.86
N ALA A 4 25.64 17.60 -27.10
CA ALA A 4 25.88 16.66 -26.01
C ALA A 4 24.95 16.90 -24.82
N ASP A 5 24.72 18.16 -24.42
CA ASP A 5 23.79 18.52 -23.35
C ASP A 5 22.34 18.11 -23.70
N THR A 6 21.99 18.22 -24.98
CA THR A 6 20.65 17.86 -25.50
C THR A 6 20.44 16.34 -25.59
N ALA A 7 21.52 15.57 -25.73
CA ALA A 7 21.47 14.11 -25.71
C ALA A 7 21.38 13.58 -24.27
N GLY A 8 22.17 14.13 -23.34
CA GLY A 8 22.09 13.77 -21.92
C GLY A 8 20.73 14.09 -21.29
N PHE A 9 20.15 15.24 -21.65
CA PHE A 9 18.82 15.63 -21.16
C PHE A 9 17.70 14.69 -21.66
N ARG A 10 17.75 14.24 -22.91
CA ARG A 10 16.77 13.27 -23.45
C ARG A 10 16.89 11.91 -22.77
N HIS A 11 18.13 11.42 -22.61
CA HIS A 11 18.39 10.17 -21.91
C HIS A 11 17.89 10.18 -20.45
N PHE A 12 18.05 11.31 -19.74
CA PHE A 12 17.49 11.45 -18.39
C PHE A 12 15.96 11.34 -18.36
N HIS A 13 15.25 12.01 -19.27
CA HIS A 13 13.79 11.94 -19.32
C HIS A 13 13.29 10.55 -19.67
N GLU A 14 13.96 9.87 -20.61
CA GLU A 14 13.67 8.47 -20.96
C GLU A 14 13.82 7.54 -19.75
N GLN A 15 14.91 7.67 -18.98
CA GLN A 15 15.12 6.89 -17.76
C GLN A 15 14.12 7.24 -16.65
N LEU A 16 13.74 8.52 -16.52
CA LEU A 16 12.74 8.96 -15.55
C LEU A 16 11.35 8.42 -15.90
N ASP A 17 11.00 8.39 -17.19
CA ASP A 17 9.74 7.80 -17.66
C ASP A 17 9.75 6.28 -17.52
N GLN A 18 10.90 5.63 -17.69
CA GLN A 18 11.06 4.21 -17.38
C GLN A 18 10.83 3.93 -15.88
N LEU A 19 11.40 4.75 -14.98
CA LEU A 19 11.16 4.63 -13.53
C LEU A 19 9.66 4.78 -13.20
N LYS A 20 8.98 5.77 -13.80
CA LYS A 20 7.53 5.93 -13.63
C LYS A 20 6.76 4.70 -14.09
N GLN A 21 7.09 4.17 -15.27
CA GLN A 21 6.40 2.99 -15.79
C GLN A 21 6.60 1.78 -14.88
N ARG A 22 7.81 1.54 -14.38
CA ARG A 22 8.06 0.43 -13.45
C ARG A 22 7.33 0.58 -12.13
N LEU A 23 7.26 1.80 -11.60
CA LEU A 23 6.48 2.06 -10.40
C LEU A 23 4.98 1.82 -10.63
N LEU A 24 4.44 2.20 -11.80
CA LEU A 24 3.05 1.89 -12.18
C LEU A 24 2.82 0.38 -12.31
N ASP A 25 3.72 -0.35 -12.97
CA ASP A 25 3.64 -1.81 -13.08
C ASP A 25 3.62 -2.47 -11.68
N MET A 26 4.48 -2.01 -10.77
CA MET A 26 4.54 -2.47 -9.37
C MET A 26 3.26 -2.13 -8.59
N SER A 27 2.69 -0.95 -8.83
CA SER A 27 1.45 -0.48 -8.20
C SER A 27 0.26 -1.36 -8.60
N GLU A 28 0.12 -1.64 -9.89
CA GLU A 28 -0.93 -2.54 -10.42
C GLU A 28 -0.78 -3.95 -9.84
N ARG A 29 0.47 -4.44 -9.71
CA ARG A 29 0.72 -5.76 -9.13
C ARG A 29 0.35 -5.82 -7.64
N ALA A 30 0.72 -4.82 -6.85
CA ALA A 30 0.37 -4.76 -5.43
C ALA A 30 -1.15 -4.69 -5.22
N GLU A 31 -1.86 -3.85 -5.99
CA GLU A 31 -3.33 -3.80 -5.97
C GLU A 31 -3.95 -5.17 -6.32
N SER A 32 -3.45 -5.82 -7.37
CA SER A 32 -3.92 -7.15 -7.77
C SER A 32 -3.70 -8.21 -6.68
N LEU A 33 -2.58 -8.18 -5.95
CA LEU A 33 -2.33 -9.14 -4.87
C LEU A 33 -3.33 -8.95 -3.71
N VAL A 34 -3.61 -7.70 -3.33
CA VAL A 34 -4.63 -7.41 -2.31
C VAL A 34 -6.00 -7.89 -2.78
N ASP A 35 -6.40 -7.58 -4.02
CA ASP A 35 -7.65 -8.04 -4.63
C ASP A 35 -7.80 -9.56 -4.58
N MET A 36 -6.78 -10.27 -5.04
CA MET A 36 -6.76 -11.73 -5.07
C MET A 36 -6.82 -12.33 -3.66
N SER A 37 -6.11 -11.75 -2.69
CA SER A 37 -6.11 -12.22 -1.30
C SER A 37 -7.48 -12.07 -0.64
N VAL A 38 -8.17 -10.96 -0.90
CA VAL A 38 -9.53 -10.70 -0.42
C VAL A 38 -10.52 -11.63 -1.10
N GLU A 39 -10.39 -11.84 -2.41
CA GLU A 39 -11.25 -12.77 -3.13
C GLU A 39 -11.09 -14.20 -2.62
N ALA A 40 -9.86 -14.65 -2.40
CA ALA A 40 -9.56 -15.96 -1.82
C ALA A 40 -10.22 -16.12 -0.45
N LEU A 41 -10.14 -15.11 0.41
CA LEU A 41 -10.76 -15.10 1.73
C LEU A 41 -12.30 -15.21 1.64
N LEU A 42 -12.94 -14.35 0.85
CA LEU A 42 -14.40 -14.28 0.74
C LEU A 42 -14.98 -15.55 0.13
N GLN A 43 -14.28 -16.16 -0.83
CA GLN A 43 -14.69 -17.40 -1.48
C GLN A 43 -14.23 -18.65 -0.73
N ARG A 44 -13.42 -18.49 0.33
CA ARG A 44 -12.76 -19.59 1.06
C ARG A 44 -12.03 -20.54 0.12
N ASP A 45 -11.30 -19.97 -0.83
CA ASP A 45 -10.60 -20.70 -1.88
C ASP A 45 -9.10 -20.77 -1.58
N ALA A 46 -8.64 -21.94 -1.14
CA ALA A 46 -7.23 -22.18 -0.85
C ALA A 46 -6.34 -22.13 -2.11
N GLY A 47 -6.87 -22.49 -3.29
CA GLY A 47 -6.12 -22.42 -4.54
C GLY A 47 -5.89 -20.99 -5.01
N LYS A 48 -6.87 -20.09 -4.77
CA LYS A 48 -6.64 -18.65 -4.96
C LYS A 48 -5.64 -18.08 -3.97
N ALA A 49 -5.66 -18.57 -2.72
CA ALA A 49 -4.66 -18.16 -1.73
C ALA A 49 -3.24 -18.61 -2.14
N ASP A 50 -3.05 -19.83 -2.66
CA ASP A 50 -1.77 -20.29 -3.21
C ASP A 50 -1.29 -19.38 -4.34
N ALA A 51 -2.19 -19.00 -5.25
CA ALA A 51 -1.85 -18.11 -6.36
C ALA A 51 -1.35 -16.73 -5.90
N VAL A 52 -1.86 -16.18 -4.79
CA VAL A 52 -1.35 -14.92 -4.20
C VAL A 52 0.08 -15.10 -3.73
N ILE A 53 0.35 -16.19 -3.00
CA ILE A 53 1.68 -16.48 -2.43
C ILE A 53 2.72 -16.65 -3.53
N GLU A 54 2.37 -17.34 -4.62
CA GLU A 54 3.29 -17.52 -5.77
C GLU A 54 3.53 -16.21 -6.53
N ALA A 55 2.49 -15.37 -6.64
CA ALA A 55 2.53 -14.12 -7.40
C ALA A 55 3.35 -13.01 -6.72
N ASP A 56 3.62 -13.11 -5.43
CA ASP A 56 4.36 -12.12 -4.63
C ASP A 56 5.80 -11.90 -5.09
N SER A 57 6.50 -12.97 -5.50
CA SER A 57 7.88 -12.89 -5.99
C SER A 57 8.11 -11.97 -7.20
N GLU A 58 7.06 -11.70 -7.97
CA GLU A 58 7.11 -10.72 -9.06
C GLU A 58 7.15 -9.28 -8.53
N LEU A 59 6.48 -9.01 -7.41
CA LEU A 59 6.49 -7.71 -6.75
C LEU A 59 7.88 -7.41 -6.16
N ASP A 60 8.51 -8.39 -5.49
CA ASP A 60 9.90 -8.28 -5.00
C ASP A 60 10.87 -7.92 -6.12
N SER A 61 10.69 -8.57 -7.28
CA SER A 61 11.55 -8.32 -8.45
C SER A 61 11.37 -6.90 -8.99
N LEU A 62 10.13 -6.40 -9.01
CA LEU A 62 9.82 -5.03 -9.41
C LEU A 62 10.38 -4.00 -8.43
N GLU A 63 10.36 -4.27 -7.12
CA GLU A 63 10.98 -3.39 -6.11
C GLU A 63 12.46 -3.16 -6.44
N VAL A 64 13.21 -4.25 -6.63
CA VAL A 64 14.65 -4.19 -6.94
C VAL A 64 14.91 -3.45 -8.26
N GLU A 65 14.07 -3.63 -9.28
CA GLU A 65 14.15 -2.88 -10.54
C GLU A 65 13.94 -1.37 -10.32
N VAL A 66 12.88 -0.99 -9.59
CA VAL A 66 12.53 0.40 -9.31
C VAL A 66 13.63 1.09 -8.51
N GLU A 67 14.11 0.47 -7.44
CA GLU A 67 15.19 1.02 -6.63
C GLU A 67 16.48 1.16 -7.43
N GLY A 68 16.83 0.15 -8.24
CA GLY A 68 18.02 0.19 -9.10
C GLY A 68 18.00 1.33 -10.11
N LEU A 69 16.84 1.57 -10.75
CA LEU A 69 16.63 2.69 -11.67
C LEU A 69 16.73 4.04 -10.94
N ALA A 70 16.10 4.17 -9.78
CA ALA A 70 16.11 5.38 -8.98
C ALA A 70 17.53 5.75 -8.50
N VAL A 71 18.28 4.78 -7.96
CA VAL A 71 19.67 4.97 -7.54
C VAL A 71 20.56 5.33 -8.74
N SER A 72 20.36 4.68 -9.90
CA SER A 72 21.11 5.01 -11.12
C SER A 72 20.86 6.43 -11.58
N LEU A 73 19.61 6.90 -11.54
CA LEU A 73 19.25 8.29 -11.84
C LEU A 73 19.93 9.28 -10.87
N LEU A 74 19.93 8.99 -9.57
CA LEU A 74 20.60 9.84 -8.56
C LEU A 74 22.13 9.86 -8.71
N ALA A 75 22.73 8.74 -9.12
CA ALA A 75 24.17 8.60 -9.23
C ALA A 75 24.74 9.22 -10.52
N LEU A 76 24.02 9.06 -11.63
CA LEU A 76 24.48 9.48 -12.96
C LEU A 76 24.05 10.90 -13.33
N GLN A 77 23.04 11.44 -12.65
CA GLN A 77 22.42 12.72 -12.99
C GLN A 77 22.38 13.64 -11.76
N GLN A 78 22.11 14.92 -11.98
CA GLN A 78 21.88 15.90 -10.90
C GLN A 78 20.43 16.38 -10.93
N PRO A 79 19.45 15.51 -10.59
CA PRO A 79 18.04 15.89 -10.60
C PRO A 79 17.79 17.00 -9.58
N MET A 80 16.93 17.95 -9.94
CA MET A 80 16.67 19.14 -9.12
C MET A 80 15.19 19.26 -8.78
N ALA A 81 14.91 19.87 -7.62
CA ALA A 81 13.57 20.21 -7.18
C ALA A 81 12.55 19.05 -7.31
N ARG A 82 11.62 19.13 -8.26
CA ARG A 82 10.53 18.17 -8.42
C ARG A 82 11.04 16.77 -8.81
N ASP A 83 12.03 16.68 -9.69
CA ASP A 83 12.55 15.38 -10.14
C ASP A 83 13.26 14.65 -9.02
N LEU A 84 14.02 15.38 -8.18
CA LEU A 84 14.65 14.82 -6.99
C LEU A 84 13.60 14.30 -6.00
N ARG A 85 12.52 15.08 -5.76
CA ARG A 85 11.42 14.63 -4.90
C ARG A 85 10.76 13.37 -5.44
N PHE A 86 10.49 13.33 -6.75
CA PHE A 86 9.90 12.16 -7.39
C PHE A 86 10.77 10.92 -7.21
N ILE A 87 12.08 11.00 -7.51
CA ILE A 87 12.98 9.84 -7.42
C ILE A 87 13.11 9.33 -5.98
N ILE A 88 13.20 10.23 -4.99
CA ILE A 88 13.24 9.84 -3.58
C ILE A 88 11.92 9.21 -3.13
N SER A 89 10.78 9.81 -3.50
CA SER A 89 9.48 9.25 -3.17
C SER A 89 9.23 7.91 -3.86
N ALA A 90 9.72 7.70 -5.08
CA ALA A 90 9.60 6.43 -5.79
C ALA A 90 10.27 5.27 -5.03
N ILE A 91 11.45 5.50 -4.43
CA ILE A 91 12.14 4.50 -3.58
C ILE A 91 11.32 4.21 -2.31
N LYS A 92 10.75 5.24 -1.68
CA LYS A 92 9.95 5.06 -0.46
C LYS A 92 8.67 4.29 -0.76
N ILE A 93 8.00 4.64 -1.86
CA ILE A 93 6.75 4.01 -2.29
C ILE A 93 7.00 2.59 -2.78
N SER A 94 8.11 2.27 -3.43
CA SER A 94 8.41 0.87 -3.81
C SER A 94 8.49 -0.02 -2.58
N SER A 95 9.16 0.43 -1.52
CA SER A 95 9.22 -0.32 -0.25
C SER A 95 7.85 -0.41 0.43
N ASP A 96 7.03 0.66 0.41
CA ASP A 96 5.67 0.57 0.94
C ASP A 96 4.78 -0.37 0.11
N LEU A 97 4.99 -0.49 -1.21
CA LEU A 97 4.27 -1.40 -2.10
C LEU A 97 4.67 -2.87 -1.88
N GLU A 98 5.95 -3.18 -1.69
CA GLU A 98 6.40 -4.54 -1.32
C GLU A 98 5.71 -4.99 -0.02
N ARG A 99 5.67 -4.10 0.98
CA ARG A 99 4.98 -4.37 2.25
C ARG A 99 3.48 -4.58 2.08
N VAL A 100 2.84 -3.97 1.09
CA VAL A 100 1.44 -4.26 0.73
C VAL A 100 1.30 -5.71 0.22
N GLY A 101 2.23 -6.18 -0.62
CA GLY A 101 2.31 -7.58 -1.07
C GLY A 101 2.44 -8.55 0.10
N ASP A 102 3.36 -8.29 1.01
CA ASP A 102 3.53 -9.03 2.27
C ASP A 102 2.21 -9.16 3.06
N HIS A 103 1.45 -8.08 3.21
CA HIS A 103 0.16 -8.11 3.88
C HIS A 103 -0.90 -8.92 3.12
N ALA A 104 -0.89 -8.87 1.78
CA ALA A 104 -1.75 -9.72 0.95
C ALA A 104 -1.40 -11.22 1.10
N VAL A 105 -0.12 -11.56 1.13
CA VAL A 105 0.37 -12.93 1.40
C VAL A 105 -0.08 -13.41 2.78
N ASN A 106 0.01 -12.56 3.80
CA ASN A 106 -0.45 -12.90 5.15
C ASN A 106 -1.96 -13.18 5.20
N ILE A 107 -2.78 -12.41 4.46
CA ILE A 107 -4.22 -12.66 4.31
C ILE A 107 -4.48 -14.01 3.60
N ALA A 108 -3.74 -14.31 2.54
CA ALA A 108 -3.83 -15.58 1.83
C ALA A 108 -3.49 -16.77 2.74
N GLN A 109 -2.42 -16.67 3.53
CA GLN A 109 -2.05 -17.72 4.50
C GLN A 109 -3.11 -17.89 5.60
N SER A 110 -3.70 -16.81 6.10
CA SER A 110 -4.85 -16.89 7.03
C SER A 110 -6.05 -17.58 6.39
N THR A 111 -6.30 -17.31 5.11
CA THR A 111 -7.36 -17.98 4.34
C THR A 111 -7.14 -19.49 4.28
N GLN A 112 -5.92 -19.96 4.00
CA GLN A 112 -5.61 -21.39 3.98
C GLN A 112 -5.87 -22.05 5.34
N ARG A 113 -5.47 -21.39 6.43
CA ARG A 113 -5.72 -21.88 7.80
C ARG A 113 -7.22 -21.94 8.12
N LEU A 114 -7.98 -20.92 7.73
CA LEU A 114 -9.45 -20.92 7.88
C LEU A 114 -10.13 -22.06 7.11
N VAL A 115 -9.72 -22.29 5.86
CA VAL A 115 -10.25 -23.40 5.03
C VAL A 115 -9.93 -24.75 5.67
N ALA A 116 -8.70 -24.94 6.18
CA ALA A 116 -8.29 -26.17 6.84
C ALA A 116 -9.08 -26.46 8.13
N MET A 117 -9.45 -25.42 8.88
CA MET A 117 -10.24 -25.55 10.12
C MET A 117 -11.70 -25.96 9.89
N ARG A 118 -12.23 -25.80 8.67
CA ARG A 118 -13.65 -26.04 8.34
C ARG A 118 -14.61 -25.29 9.29
N SER A 119 -14.26 -24.06 9.65
CA SER A 119 -15.05 -23.24 10.58
C SER A 119 -16.34 -22.73 9.93
N ASP A 120 -17.40 -22.66 10.74
CA ASP A 120 -18.68 -22.06 10.36
C ASP A 120 -18.69 -20.53 10.48
N ILE A 121 -17.66 -19.91 11.08
CA ILE A 121 -17.55 -18.45 11.16
C ILE A 121 -17.22 -17.89 9.77
N THR A 122 -18.21 -17.29 9.12
CA THR A 122 -18.02 -16.60 7.85
C THR A 122 -17.39 -15.22 8.06
N PRO A 123 -16.62 -14.69 7.09
CA PRO A 123 -16.21 -13.29 7.12
C PRO A 123 -17.42 -12.38 7.29
N ASP A 124 -17.36 -11.49 8.28
CA ASP A 124 -18.39 -10.48 8.55
C ASP A 124 -18.44 -9.45 7.41
N PRO A 125 -19.61 -8.88 7.05
CA PRO A 125 -19.71 -7.68 6.23
C PRO A 125 -18.66 -6.59 6.52
N GLU A 126 -18.24 -6.44 7.77
CA GLU A 126 -17.20 -5.50 8.21
C GLU A 126 -15.85 -5.80 7.55
N VAL A 127 -15.47 -7.07 7.38
CA VAL A 127 -14.21 -7.46 6.69
C VAL A 127 -14.29 -7.07 5.22
N GLU A 128 -15.42 -7.30 4.57
CA GLU A 128 -15.62 -6.94 3.16
C GLU A 128 -15.58 -5.42 2.95
N ASP A 129 -16.23 -4.65 3.84
CA ASP A 129 -16.18 -3.18 3.77
C ASP A 129 -14.77 -2.65 4.02
N MET A 130 -14.06 -3.22 4.99
CA MET A 130 -12.69 -2.84 5.31
C MET A 130 -11.73 -3.13 4.16
N ALA A 131 -11.87 -4.30 3.51
CA ALA A 131 -11.10 -4.65 2.32
C ALA A 131 -11.37 -3.69 1.16
N ARG A 132 -12.65 -3.37 0.90
CA ARG A 132 -13.05 -2.42 -0.14
C ARG A 132 -12.42 -1.04 0.08
N ARG A 133 -12.42 -0.55 1.32
CA ARG A 133 -11.87 0.75 1.70
C ARG A 133 -10.35 0.80 1.59
N ALA A 134 -9.66 -0.20 2.14
CA ALA A 134 -8.20 -0.29 2.06
C ALA A 134 -7.72 -0.30 0.60
N ARG A 135 -8.39 -1.07 -0.27
CA ARG A 135 -8.12 -1.10 -1.72
C ARG A 135 -8.35 0.25 -2.40
N HIS A 136 -9.48 0.90 -2.13
CA HIS A 136 -9.75 2.23 -2.69
C HIS A 136 -8.76 3.28 -2.19
N MET A 137 -8.33 3.22 -0.93
CA MET A 137 -7.31 4.10 -0.38
C MET A 137 -5.97 3.90 -1.09
N LEU A 138 -5.56 2.65 -1.32
CA LEU A 138 -4.33 2.32 -2.03
C LEU A 138 -4.36 2.88 -3.46
N GLY A 139 -5.43 2.59 -4.22
CA GLY A 139 -5.57 3.09 -5.59
C GLY A 139 -5.60 4.62 -5.67
N ASP A 140 -6.34 5.29 -4.78
CA ASP A 140 -6.39 6.76 -4.75
C ASP A 140 -5.05 7.38 -4.32
N ALA A 141 -4.30 6.73 -3.41
CA ALA A 141 -2.98 7.19 -3.00
C ALA A 141 -1.97 7.13 -4.16
N LEU A 142 -2.02 6.06 -4.93
CA LEU A 142 -1.18 5.87 -6.12
C LEU A 142 -1.56 6.84 -7.24
N ASP A 143 -2.85 7.02 -7.50
CA ASP A 143 -3.34 7.97 -8.49
C ASP A 143 -2.99 9.42 -8.08
N ALA A 144 -3.05 9.73 -6.78
CA ALA A 144 -2.57 11.00 -6.23
C ALA A 144 -1.07 11.19 -6.46
N PHE A 145 -0.25 10.16 -6.24
CA PHE A 145 1.19 10.24 -6.42
C PHE A 145 1.56 10.47 -7.90
N VAL A 146 0.99 9.67 -8.80
CA VAL A 146 1.28 9.72 -10.24
C VAL A 146 0.88 11.07 -10.83
N ARG A 147 -0.26 11.62 -10.41
CA ARG A 147 -0.76 12.93 -10.89
C ARG A 147 -0.12 14.10 -10.16
N GLY A 148 0.54 13.87 -9.03
CA GLY A 148 0.99 14.91 -8.11
C GLY A 148 -0.19 15.72 -7.56
N ASP A 149 -1.25 15.03 -7.16
CA ASP A 149 -2.46 15.60 -6.59
C ASP A 149 -2.43 15.56 -5.05
N GLY A 150 -1.96 16.66 -4.45
CA GLY A 150 -1.93 16.80 -2.99
C GLY A 150 -3.32 16.89 -2.35
N VAL A 151 -4.36 17.29 -3.08
CA VAL A 151 -5.73 17.35 -2.53
C VAL A 151 -6.26 15.94 -2.35
N LEU A 152 -6.11 15.08 -3.37
CA LEU A 152 -6.48 13.67 -3.28
C LEU A 152 -5.67 12.95 -2.18
N GLY A 153 -4.35 13.19 -2.10
CA GLY A 153 -3.51 12.62 -1.05
C GLY A 153 -4.00 12.99 0.37
N ARG A 154 -4.33 14.27 0.61
CA ARG A 154 -4.88 14.70 1.91
C ARG A 154 -6.27 14.10 2.21
N ASP A 155 -7.04 13.75 1.19
CA ASP A 155 -8.33 13.11 1.36
C ASP A 155 -8.16 11.64 1.77
N VAL A 156 -7.24 10.90 1.14
CA VAL A 156 -6.91 9.51 1.52
C VAL A 156 -6.51 9.43 2.99
N VAL A 157 -5.62 10.31 3.46
CA VAL A 157 -5.16 10.37 4.86
C VAL A 157 -6.34 10.49 5.85
N LYS A 158 -7.44 11.16 5.48
CA LYS A 158 -8.61 11.32 6.37
C LYS A 158 -9.53 10.10 6.38
N ARG A 159 -9.45 9.24 5.36
CA ARG A 159 -10.30 8.06 5.24
C ARG A 159 -9.79 6.89 6.11
N ASP A 160 -8.53 6.94 6.53
CA ASP A 160 -7.86 5.96 7.39
C ASP A 160 -8.60 5.74 8.72
N ASP A 161 -9.07 6.82 9.36
CA ASP A 161 -9.89 6.79 10.58
C ASP A 161 -11.13 5.86 10.43
N GLN A 162 -11.64 5.68 9.21
CA GLN A 162 -12.79 4.81 8.94
C GLN A 162 -12.40 3.33 8.92
N VAL A 163 -11.19 3.00 8.45
CA VAL A 163 -10.65 1.64 8.47
C VAL A 163 -10.31 1.23 9.89
N ASP A 164 -9.70 2.13 10.67
CA ASP A 164 -9.44 1.92 12.10
C ASP A 164 -10.72 1.61 12.89
N ALA A 165 -11.77 2.41 12.66
CA ALA A 165 -13.06 2.20 13.31
C ALA A 165 -13.69 0.84 12.96
N LEU A 166 -13.51 0.36 11.72
CA LEU A 166 -13.97 -0.97 11.30
C LEU A 166 -13.15 -2.09 11.95
N HIS A 167 -11.83 -1.95 12.03
CA HIS A 167 -10.96 -2.90 12.72
C HIS A 167 -11.39 -3.09 14.19
N ASP A 168 -11.60 -1.97 14.89
CA ASP A 168 -12.07 -1.95 16.27
C ASP A 168 -13.47 -2.57 16.43
N SER A 169 -14.36 -2.33 15.46
CA SER A 169 -15.70 -2.91 15.45
C SER A 169 -15.65 -4.42 15.30
N LEU A 170 -14.89 -4.90 14.31
CA LEU A 170 -14.73 -6.32 14.04
C LEU A 170 -14.09 -7.05 15.22
N PHE A 171 -13.12 -6.45 15.91
CA PHE A 171 -12.57 -7.04 17.13
C PHE A 171 -13.64 -7.34 18.17
N ARG A 172 -14.59 -6.41 18.40
CA ARG A 172 -15.71 -6.62 19.34
C ARG A 172 -16.67 -7.71 18.88
N ILE A 173 -16.93 -7.82 17.58
CA ILE A 173 -17.80 -8.87 17.02
C ILE A 173 -17.14 -10.25 17.19
N LEU A 174 -15.87 -10.37 16.83
CA LEU A 174 -15.10 -11.61 16.98
C LEU A 174 -15.01 -12.05 18.44
N LEU A 175 -14.84 -11.12 19.38
CA LEU A 175 -14.89 -11.42 20.82
C LEU A 175 -16.25 -12.02 21.23
N THR A 176 -17.36 -11.50 20.70
CA THR A 176 -18.70 -12.05 20.97
C THR A 176 -18.78 -13.50 20.51
N HIS A 177 -18.32 -13.81 19.28
CA HIS A 177 -18.30 -15.18 18.78
C HIS A 177 -17.44 -16.15 19.61
N MET A 178 -16.31 -15.67 20.15
CA MET A 178 -15.46 -16.47 21.04
C MET A 178 -16.12 -16.73 22.40
N LEU A 179 -16.92 -15.78 22.91
CA LEU A 179 -17.65 -15.92 24.17
C LEU A 179 -18.88 -16.83 24.04
N GLU A 180 -19.51 -16.84 22.87
CA GLU A 180 -20.66 -17.70 22.56
C GLU A 180 -20.25 -19.18 22.41
N ASP A 181 -19.13 -19.45 21.74
CA ASP A 181 -18.60 -20.81 21.55
C ASP A 181 -17.06 -20.82 21.52
N GLN A 182 -16.44 -21.61 22.39
CA GLN A 182 -14.97 -21.70 22.48
C GLN A 182 -14.34 -22.36 21.25
N THR A 183 -15.11 -23.15 20.47
CA THR A 183 -14.62 -23.75 19.22
C THR A 183 -14.33 -22.69 18.15
N ASN A 184 -14.88 -21.49 18.29
CA ASN A 184 -14.69 -20.36 17.38
C ASN A 184 -13.36 -19.63 17.56
N ILE A 185 -12.64 -19.85 18.68
CA ILE A 185 -11.45 -19.05 19.05
C ILE A 185 -10.41 -19.02 17.92
N SER A 186 -10.03 -20.16 17.36
CA SER A 186 -8.99 -20.21 16.32
C SER A 186 -9.40 -19.48 15.05
N ALA A 187 -10.62 -19.69 14.56
CA ALA A 187 -11.09 -19.03 13.34
C ALA A 187 -11.28 -17.52 13.53
N ALA A 188 -11.79 -17.11 14.69
CA ALA A 188 -11.95 -15.70 15.02
C ALA A 188 -10.58 -14.99 15.17
N LEU A 189 -9.55 -15.66 15.66
CA LEU A 189 -8.18 -15.12 15.67
C LEU A 189 -7.61 -14.94 14.26
N GLU A 190 -7.85 -15.88 13.33
CA GLU A 190 -7.42 -15.70 11.93
C GLU A 190 -8.13 -14.54 11.25
N LEU A 191 -9.45 -14.36 11.47
CA LEU A 191 -10.19 -13.20 10.95
C LEU A 191 -9.70 -11.87 11.56
N PHE A 192 -9.31 -11.89 12.84
CA PHE A 192 -8.67 -10.72 13.46
C PHE A 192 -7.31 -10.40 12.83
N LEU A 193 -6.50 -11.40 12.50
CA LEU A 193 -5.23 -11.20 11.80
C LEU A 193 -5.46 -10.66 10.38
N VAL A 194 -6.47 -11.15 9.67
CA VAL A 194 -6.87 -10.62 8.36
C VAL A 194 -7.21 -9.13 8.47
N SER A 195 -8.03 -8.74 9.44
CA SER A 195 -8.40 -7.34 9.58
C SER A 195 -7.19 -6.47 9.94
N ARG A 196 -6.30 -6.96 10.80
CA ARG A 196 -5.05 -6.24 11.07
C ARG A 196 -4.22 -6.04 9.79
N ASN A 197 -4.12 -7.03 8.91
CA ASN A 197 -3.39 -6.87 7.65
C ASN A 197 -4.07 -5.85 6.71
N LEU A 198 -5.40 -5.79 6.68
CA LEU A 198 -6.13 -4.76 5.93
C LEU A 198 -5.95 -3.35 6.50
N GLU A 199 -5.87 -3.20 7.83
CA GLU A 199 -5.47 -1.94 8.49
C GLU A 199 -4.05 -1.54 8.05
N ARG A 200 -3.10 -2.48 8.02
CA ARG A 200 -1.75 -2.18 7.53
C ARG A 200 -1.70 -1.74 6.07
N VAL A 201 -2.56 -2.30 5.21
CA VAL A 201 -2.66 -1.83 3.81
C VAL A 201 -3.17 -0.39 3.76
N ALA A 202 -4.14 -0.02 4.62
CA ALA A 202 -4.62 1.36 4.73
C ALA A 202 -3.55 2.32 5.28
N ASP A 203 -2.78 1.92 6.30
CA ASP A 203 -1.62 2.65 6.83
C ASP A 203 -0.60 2.96 5.70
N LEU A 204 -0.29 1.95 4.88
CA LEU A 204 0.66 2.09 3.77
C LEU A 204 0.10 3.00 2.67
N ALA A 205 -1.19 2.89 2.35
CA ALA A 205 -1.85 3.83 1.45
C ALA A 205 -1.77 5.28 1.97
N THR A 206 -1.94 5.49 3.28
CA THR A 206 -1.75 6.78 3.92
C THR A 206 -0.31 7.28 3.75
N ASN A 207 0.71 6.44 3.93
CA ASN A 207 2.11 6.82 3.69
C ASN A 207 2.37 7.28 2.25
N ILE A 208 1.85 6.54 1.26
CA ILE A 208 1.96 6.87 -0.16
C ILE A 208 1.25 8.20 -0.45
N ALA A 209 0.06 8.41 0.11
CA ALA A 209 -0.70 9.64 -0.02
C ALA A 209 0.03 10.86 0.57
N GLU A 210 0.72 10.69 1.70
CA GLU A 210 1.58 11.73 2.26
C GLU A 210 2.77 12.06 1.33
N ASP A 211 3.36 11.05 0.69
CA ASP A 211 4.44 11.25 -0.28
C ASP A 211 3.92 11.92 -1.58
N ALA A 212 2.67 11.68 -1.97
CA ALA A 212 2.00 12.43 -3.05
C ALA A 212 1.85 13.91 -2.73
N VAL A 213 1.45 14.26 -1.50
CA VAL A 213 1.39 15.64 -1.01
C VAL A 213 2.77 16.28 -1.02
N TYR A 214 3.80 15.55 -0.57
CA TYR A 214 5.17 16.02 -0.61
C TYR A 214 5.67 16.29 -2.03
N LEU A 215 5.35 15.40 -2.98
CA LEU A 215 5.70 15.59 -4.39
C LEU A 215 5.06 16.87 -4.96
N ALA A 216 3.76 17.04 -4.71
CA ALA A 216 2.94 18.14 -5.23
C ALA A 216 3.31 19.50 -4.62
N GLU A 217 3.39 19.57 -3.28
CA GLU A 217 3.47 20.82 -2.53
C GLU A 217 4.88 21.12 -1.99
N GLY A 218 5.76 20.12 -1.97
CA GLY A 218 7.08 20.22 -1.31
C GLY A 218 7.00 20.31 0.22
N LYS A 219 5.85 19.98 0.81
CA LYS A 219 5.59 20.02 2.25
C LYS A 219 5.37 18.62 2.79
N THR A 220 5.89 18.36 3.99
CA THR A 220 5.60 17.11 4.70
C THR A 220 4.38 17.30 5.58
N ILE A 221 3.41 16.39 5.47
CA ILE A 221 2.23 16.37 6.33
C ILE A 221 2.27 15.21 7.34
N LYS A 222 3.37 14.42 7.31
CA LYS A 222 3.61 13.31 8.23
C LYS A 222 3.48 13.75 9.68
N HIS A 223 2.89 12.90 10.50
CA HIS A 223 2.72 13.11 11.95
C HIS A 223 2.07 14.46 12.32
N ARG A 224 1.22 15.05 11.45
CA ARG A 224 0.60 16.38 11.65
C ARG A 224 1.62 17.48 11.98
N LEU A 225 2.81 17.45 11.36
CA LEU A 225 3.82 18.48 11.57
C LEU A 225 3.35 19.90 11.18
N GLU A 226 2.29 20.02 10.37
CA GLU A 226 1.62 21.29 10.06
C GLU A 226 0.97 21.96 11.30
N ASP A 227 0.59 21.18 12.33
CA ASP A 227 0.00 21.70 13.57
C ASP A 227 1.04 22.12 14.62
N ARG A 228 2.34 21.94 14.35
CA ARG A 228 3.39 22.42 15.25
C ARG A 228 3.67 23.90 14.93
N PRO A 229 3.41 24.85 15.86
CA PRO A 229 3.78 26.23 15.63
C PRO A 229 5.28 26.28 15.36
N VAL A 230 5.65 26.89 14.23
CA VAL A 230 7.04 27.20 13.91
C VAL A 230 7.56 28.02 15.10
N ALA A 231 8.47 27.45 15.88
CA ALA A 231 9.10 28.17 16.96
C ALA A 231 9.73 29.41 16.34
N ALA A 232 9.17 30.58 16.65
CA ALA A 232 9.72 31.86 16.25
C ALA A 232 11.13 31.94 16.84
N THR A 233 12.14 31.71 16.00
CA THR A 233 13.53 31.95 16.34
C THR A 233 13.70 33.47 16.47
N ALA A 234 13.88 33.92 17.71
CA ALA A 234 14.37 35.25 18.06
C ALA A 234 15.87 35.38 17.76
#